data_AF-A0A386ZLJ6-F1
#
_entry.id   AF-A0A386ZLJ6-F1
#
_cell.length_a   1.000
_cell.length_b   1.000
_cell.length_c   1.000
_cell.angle_alpha   90.00
_cell.angle_beta   90.00
_cell.angle_gamma   90.00
#
_symmetry.space_group_name_H-M   'P 1'
#
loop_
_entity.id
_entity.type
_entity.pdbx_description
1 polymer ?
#
loop_
_entity_poly.entity_id
_entity_poly.type
_entity_poly.pdbx_seq_one_letter_code
_entity_poly.pdbx_strand_id
1 'polypeptide(L)'
;MRFRSSVLVAAAAGVVAVTGCASTATTPGVSTTATAAAQQPAAPAGSGHGLCFDVNSDLARSALARLSPPPVGQWQAGESSDNPLSAGCNGVLSWMTANSTVNHPYTHILFFTNGTYLGTASTEPYMYTQITGKTRDSVTVTYHWIAAGEAMCCPAGGPSVVTLSLHGTKVVADGQFPPHN
;
A
#
# COMPACT_ATOMS: atom_id res chain seq x y z
N MET A 1 13.27 -18.38 -39.82
CA MET A 1 12.69 -19.48 -40.60
C MET A 1 11.38 -19.90 -39.95
N ARG A 2 10.29 -19.87 -40.72
CA ARG A 2 8.94 -20.24 -40.27
C ARG A 2 8.78 -21.75 -40.44
N PHE A 3 8.41 -22.47 -39.38
CA PHE A 3 7.83 -23.80 -39.52
C PHE A 3 6.45 -23.81 -38.87
N ARG A 4 5.45 -23.99 -39.73
CA ARG A 4 4.07 -24.33 -39.38
C ARG A 4 4.01 -25.85 -39.23
N SER A 5 3.28 -26.35 -38.23
CA SER A 5 2.63 -27.65 -38.31
C SER A 5 1.32 -27.64 -37.53
N SER A 6 0.24 -27.87 -38.28
CA SER A 6 -1.11 -28.20 -37.83
C SER A 6 -1.20 -29.69 -37.48
N VAL A 7 -2.23 -30.13 -36.75
CA VAL A 7 -3.12 -31.29 -37.11
C VAL A 7 -4.14 -31.64 -36.00
N LEU A 8 -5.42 -31.57 -36.41
CA LEU A 8 -6.60 -32.44 -36.21
C LEU A 8 -7.13 -32.91 -34.83
N VAL A 9 -8.31 -32.36 -34.50
CA VAL A 9 -9.62 -32.99 -34.20
C VAL A 9 -9.71 -34.50 -33.97
N ALA A 10 -10.38 -34.89 -32.87
CA ALA A 10 -11.33 -36.03 -32.86
C ALA A 10 -12.38 -35.86 -31.74
N ALA A 11 -13.66 -35.88 -32.14
CA ALA A 11 -14.82 -36.00 -31.26
C ALA A 11 -15.20 -37.48 -31.13
N ALA A 12 -15.67 -37.91 -29.96
CA ALA A 12 -16.40 -39.16 -29.81
C ALA A 12 -17.45 -39.01 -28.70
N ALA A 13 -18.72 -39.05 -29.12
CA ALA A 13 -19.87 -39.28 -28.27
C ALA A 13 -20.02 -40.80 -28.05
N GLY A 14 -20.40 -41.20 -26.84
CA GLY A 14 -20.72 -42.59 -26.52
C GLY A 14 -21.55 -42.65 -25.24
N VAL A 15 -22.86 -42.73 -25.39
CA VAL A 15 -23.81 -43.04 -24.31
C VAL A 15 -23.92 -44.55 -24.22
N VAL A 16 -23.65 -45.12 -23.04
CA VAL A 16 -23.99 -46.51 -22.70
C VAL A 16 -24.66 -46.48 -21.33
N ALA A 17 -25.94 -46.81 -21.29
CA ALA A 17 -26.69 -47.09 -20.08
C ALA A 17 -26.48 -48.56 -19.71
N VAL A 18 -26.07 -48.82 -18.46
CA VAL A 18 -26.00 -50.18 -17.90
C VAL A 18 -26.79 -50.19 -16.60
N THR A 19 -27.90 -50.91 -16.60
CA THR A 19 -28.65 -51.35 -15.43
C THR A 19 -27.89 -52.52 -14.76
N GLY A 20 -27.62 -52.43 -13.45
CA GLY A 20 -26.98 -53.53 -12.72
C GLY A 20 -26.88 -53.32 -11.20
N CYS A 21 -27.78 -54.00 -10.50
CA CYS A 21 -27.73 -54.59 -9.15
C CYS A 21 -26.84 -53.98 -8.05
N ALA A 22 -27.51 -53.62 -6.95
CA ALA A 22 -26.94 -53.21 -5.67
C ALA A 22 -25.99 -54.26 -5.07
N SER A 23 -24.85 -53.77 -4.57
CA SER A 23 -24.01 -54.47 -3.60
C SER A 23 -23.67 -53.48 -2.48
N THR A 24 -24.33 -53.63 -1.35
CA THR A 24 -23.99 -52.96 -0.09
C THR A 24 -22.67 -53.53 0.44
N ALA A 25 -21.57 -52.84 0.17
CA ALA A 25 -20.32 -53.02 0.88
C ALA A 25 -20.13 -51.83 1.85
N THR A 26 -20.50 -52.03 3.11
CA THR A 26 -20.22 -51.06 4.18
C THR A 26 -18.73 -51.12 4.51
N THR A 27 -17.94 -50.23 3.92
CA THR A 27 -16.56 -49.97 4.34
C THR A 27 -16.60 -49.07 5.58
N PRO A 28 -15.90 -49.40 6.68
CA PRO A 28 -15.70 -48.44 7.76
C PRO A 28 -14.88 -47.26 7.22
N GLY A 29 -15.53 -46.14 6.98
CA GLY A 29 -14.87 -44.89 6.66
C GLY A 29 -14.05 -44.45 7.85
N VAL A 30 -12.72 -44.57 7.77
CA VAL A 30 -11.82 -43.87 8.67
C VAL A 30 -12.04 -42.38 8.43
N SER A 31 -12.77 -41.74 9.34
CA SER A 31 -12.84 -40.28 9.39
C SER A 31 -11.47 -39.78 9.83
N THR A 32 -10.59 -39.52 8.86
CA THR A 32 -9.43 -38.66 9.07
C THR A 32 -9.96 -37.28 9.40
N THR A 33 -9.96 -36.93 10.69
CA THR A 33 -10.16 -35.56 11.14
C THR A 33 -9.00 -34.75 10.61
N ALA A 34 -9.21 -34.09 9.46
CA ALA A 34 -8.26 -33.12 8.96
C ALA A 34 -8.21 -31.97 9.97
N THR A 35 -7.11 -31.85 10.70
CA THR A 35 -6.81 -30.68 11.51
C THR A 35 -6.89 -29.47 10.58
N ALA A 36 -7.90 -28.62 10.78
CA ALA A 36 -8.04 -27.38 10.03
C ALA A 36 -6.75 -26.57 10.22
N ALA A 37 -6.00 -26.39 9.12
CA ALA A 37 -4.89 -25.45 9.12
C ALA A 37 -5.44 -24.10 9.59
N ALA A 38 -4.83 -23.52 10.63
CA ALA A 38 -5.18 -22.18 11.07
C ALA A 38 -5.13 -21.25 9.85
N GLN A 39 -6.27 -20.66 9.49
CA GLN A 39 -6.34 -19.71 8.39
C GLN A 39 -5.44 -18.54 8.76
N GLN A 40 -4.36 -18.35 7.99
CA GLN A 40 -3.54 -17.16 8.09
C GLN A 40 -4.46 -15.94 7.94
N PRO A 41 -4.37 -14.93 8.83
CA PRO A 41 -5.21 -13.74 8.72
C PRO A 41 -5.12 -13.18 7.30
N ALA A 42 -6.28 -12.85 6.72
CA ALA A 42 -6.32 -12.24 5.40
C ALA A 42 -5.50 -10.94 5.41
N ALA A 43 -4.77 -10.68 4.33
CA ALA A 43 -3.98 -9.46 4.20
C ALA A 43 -4.91 -8.23 4.27
N PRO A 44 -4.50 -7.15 4.98
CA PRO A 44 -5.31 -5.93 5.04
C PRO A 44 -5.56 -5.34 3.65
N ALA A 45 -6.66 -4.58 3.49
CA ALA A 45 -6.92 -3.83 2.27
C ALA A 45 -5.71 -2.95 1.90
N GLY A 46 -5.44 -2.79 0.60
CA GLY A 46 -4.25 -2.06 0.15
C GLY A 46 -2.94 -2.83 0.23
N SER A 47 -2.91 -4.04 0.81
CA SER A 47 -1.75 -4.93 0.69
C SER A 47 -1.60 -5.45 -0.74
N GLY A 48 -0.36 -5.71 -1.15
CA GLY A 48 -0.03 -6.17 -2.49
C GLY A 48 1.47 -6.39 -2.63
N HIS A 49 1.90 -7.20 -3.61
CA HIS A 49 3.31 -7.51 -3.87
C HIS A 49 4.15 -7.94 -2.63
N GLY A 50 3.51 -8.61 -1.66
CA GLY A 50 4.16 -9.04 -0.42
C GLY A 50 4.36 -7.94 0.63
N LEU A 51 3.73 -6.77 0.47
CA LEU A 51 3.81 -5.62 1.37
C LEU A 51 2.49 -5.42 2.13
N CYS A 52 2.60 -4.88 3.34
CA CYS A 52 1.45 -4.45 4.15
C CYS A 52 0.68 -3.27 3.55
N PHE A 53 1.35 -2.51 2.68
CA PHE A 53 0.75 -1.45 1.89
C PHE A 53 1.47 -1.40 0.55
N ASP A 54 0.70 -1.39 -0.51
CA ASP A 54 1.17 -1.27 -1.88
C ASP A 54 0.67 0.05 -2.48
N VAL A 55 1.61 0.85 -2.97
CA VAL A 55 1.35 2.15 -3.60
C VAL A 55 0.47 2.04 -4.86
N ASN A 56 0.39 0.86 -5.48
CA ASN A 56 -0.44 0.62 -6.67
C ASN A 56 -1.87 0.15 -6.33
N SER A 57 -2.17 -0.04 -5.04
CA SER A 57 -3.45 -0.54 -4.58
C SER A 57 -4.61 0.45 -4.79
N ASP A 58 -5.84 -0.06 -4.76
CA ASP A 58 -7.04 0.78 -4.78
C ASP A 58 -7.09 1.73 -3.57
N LEU A 59 -6.57 1.30 -2.42
CA LEU A 59 -6.48 2.11 -1.22
C LEU A 59 -5.58 3.34 -1.45
N ALA A 60 -4.38 3.14 -2.03
CA ALA A 60 -3.48 4.23 -2.38
C ALA A 60 -4.12 5.20 -3.37
N ARG A 61 -4.71 4.68 -4.47
CA ARG A 61 -5.37 5.51 -5.49
C ARG A 61 -6.56 6.30 -4.94
N SER A 62 -7.38 5.69 -4.10
CA SER A 62 -8.52 6.37 -3.47
C SER A 62 -8.09 7.42 -2.44
N ALA A 63 -6.99 7.19 -1.72
CA ALA A 63 -6.43 8.17 -0.79
C ALA A 63 -5.85 9.39 -1.53
N LEU A 64 -5.14 9.17 -2.64
CA LEU A 64 -4.63 10.24 -3.49
C LEU A 64 -5.77 11.10 -4.06
N ALA A 65 -6.87 10.47 -4.48
CA ALA A 65 -8.05 11.16 -5.01
C ALA A 65 -8.83 11.99 -3.96
N ARG A 66 -8.55 11.84 -2.67
CA ARG A 66 -9.16 12.63 -1.58
C ARG A 66 -8.44 13.95 -1.32
N LEU A 67 -7.23 14.13 -1.85
CA LEU A 67 -6.49 15.36 -1.68
C LEU A 67 -7.15 16.50 -2.46
N SER A 68 -7.19 17.69 -1.87
CA SER A 68 -7.43 18.91 -2.63
C SER A 68 -6.37 19.05 -3.74
N PRO A 69 -6.67 19.70 -4.88
CA PRO A 69 -5.68 19.91 -5.93
C PRO A 69 -4.37 20.52 -5.39
N PRO A 70 -3.20 20.14 -5.94
CA PRO A 70 -1.94 20.74 -5.52
C PRO A 70 -1.91 22.23 -5.89
N PRO A 71 -1.06 23.05 -5.24
CA PRO A 71 -0.86 24.45 -5.63
C PRO A 71 -0.49 24.63 -7.11
N VAL A 72 0.24 23.66 -7.67
CA VAL A 72 0.62 23.62 -9.09
C VAL A 72 0.83 22.18 -9.53
N GLY A 73 0.55 21.87 -10.80
CA GLY A 73 0.72 20.53 -11.36
C GLY A 73 -0.43 19.58 -11.00
N GLN A 74 -0.14 18.28 -10.97
CA GLN A 74 -1.08 17.23 -10.57
C GLN A 74 -0.44 16.34 -9.51
N TRP A 75 -1.25 15.71 -8.65
CA TRP A 75 -0.72 14.74 -7.69
C TRP A 75 -0.27 13.45 -8.39
N GLN A 76 0.90 12.96 -8.01
CA GLN A 76 1.42 11.65 -8.37
C GLN A 76 1.88 10.92 -7.11
N ALA A 77 1.54 9.64 -6.99
CA ALA A 77 2.08 8.81 -5.93
C ALA A 77 3.61 8.68 -6.10
N GLY A 78 4.36 8.87 -5.02
CA GLY A 78 5.81 8.74 -5.00
C GLY A 78 6.27 7.56 -4.16
N GLU A 79 7.31 7.78 -3.35
CA GLU A 79 7.86 6.80 -2.42
C GLU A 79 6.80 6.26 -1.45
N SER A 80 6.99 5.03 -0.98
CA SER A 80 6.09 4.39 -0.02
C SER A 80 6.83 3.46 0.93
N SER A 81 6.17 3.09 2.03
CA SER A 81 6.66 2.12 2.99
C SER A 81 6.81 0.72 2.39
N ASP A 82 7.82 -0.01 2.84
CA ASP A 82 8.24 -1.34 2.34
C ASP A 82 8.07 -2.45 3.39
N ASN A 83 7.19 -2.26 4.38
CA ASN A 83 6.95 -3.23 5.43
C ASN A 83 6.40 -4.56 4.86
N PRO A 84 7.09 -5.70 5.06
CA PRO A 84 6.70 -6.96 4.45
C PRO A 84 5.50 -7.59 5.17
N LEU A 85 4.57 -8.13 4.38
CA LEU A 85 3.38 -8.83 4.86
C LEU A 85 3.75 -10.04 5.75
N SER A 86 4.88 -10.69 5.47
CA SER A 86 5.38 -11.83 6.25
C SER A 86 5.80 -11.47 7.68
N ALA A 87 6.12 -10.20 7.96
CA ALA A 87 6.40 -9.70 9.31
C ALA A 87 5.12 -9.26 10.06
N GLY A 88 3.94 -9.52 9.47
CA GLY A 88 2.64 -9.11 9.99
C GLY A 88 2.39 -7.60 9.84
N CYS A 89 1.13 -7.21 9.66
CA CYS A 89 0.74 -5.81 9.43
C CYS A 89 0.09 -5.12 10.63
N ASN A 90 -0.07 -5.82 11.74
CA ASN A 90 -0.62 -5.24 12.96
C ASN A 90 0.37 -4.20 13.53
N GLY A 91 -0.15 -3.02 13.89
CA GLY A 91 0.65 -1.92 14.46
C GLY A 91 1.64 -1.30 13.47
N VAL A 92 1.46 -1.50 12.17
CA VAL A 92 2.33 -0.90 11.16
C VAL A 92 1.79 0.47 10.75
N LEU A 93 2.67 1.48 10.76
CA LEU A 93 2.44 2.77 10.11
C LEU A 93 2.96 2.71 8.68
N SER A 94 2.07 2.38 7.75
CA SER A 94 2.38 2.46 6.32
C SER A 94 2.22 3.90 5.84
N TRP A 95 2.96 4.27 4.80
CA TRP A 95 2.94 5.62 4.27
C TRP A 95 3.20 5.65 2.77
N MET A 96 2.77 6.73 2.11
CA MET A 96 3.23 7.10 0.79
C MET A 96 3.38 8.62 0.67
N THR A 97 4.26 9.07 -0.22
CA THR A 97 4.31 10.46 -0.64
C THR A 97 3.33 10.70 -1.80
N ALA A 98 2.73 11.88 -1.83
CA ALA A 98 2.01 12.42 -2.97
C ALA A 98 2.75 13.70 -3.40
N ASN A 99 3.34 13.67 -4.59
CA ASN A 99 4.18 14.74 -5.11
C ASN A 99 3.47 15.45 -6.25
N SER A 100 3.54 16.77 -6.29
CA SER A 100 3.03 17.51 -7.45
C SER A 100 3.97 17.38 -8.66
N THR A 101 3.42 17.28 -9.86
CA THR A 101 4.21 17.09 -11.09
C THR A 101 4.86 18.38 -11.60
N VAL A 102 5.81 18.93 -10.84
CA VAL A 102 6.60 20.12 -11.18
C VAL A 102 8.05 19.97 -10.72
N ASN A 103 8.92 20.88 -11.19
CA ASN A 103 10.25 21.03 -10.62
C ASN A 103 10.12 21.54 -9.18
N HIS A 104 10.79 20.87 -8.24
CA HIS A 104 10.62 21.06 -6.78
C HIS A 104 9.15 20.82 -6.36
N PRO A 105 8.74 19.55 -6.23
CA PRO A 105 7.34 19.21 -5.97
C PRO A 105 6.89 19.71 -4.60
N TYR A 106 5.62 20.08 -4.51
CA TYR A 106 4.90 20.07 -3.24
C TYR A 106 4.66 18.62 -2.86
N THR A 107 4.83 18.27 -1.59
CA THR A 107 4.71 16.90 -1.11
C THR A 107 3.77 16.82 0.07
N HIS A 108 2.77 15.95 -0.03
CA HIS A 108 2.09 15.39 1.14
C HIS A 108 2.69 14.03 1.48
N ILE A 109 2.62 13.65 2.75
CA ILE A 109 2.82 12.27 3.21
C ILE A 109 1.47 11.78 3.71
N LEU A 110 1.01 10.65 3.17
CA LEU A 110 -0.27 10.03 3.46
C LEU A 110 -0.04 8.79 4.31
N PHE A 111 -0.81 8.63 5.38
CA PHE A 111 -0.64 7.52 6.32
C PHE A 111 -1.75 6.48 6.22
N PHE A 112 -1.36 5.24 6.48
CA PHE A 112 -2.24 4.09 6.45
C PHE A 112 -1.91 3.16 7.61
N THR A 113 -2.93 2.49 8.14
CA THR A 113 -2.72 1.33 9.02
C THR A 113 -3.83 0.32 8.80
N ASN A 114 -3.47 -0.96 8.82
CA ASN A 114 -4.41 -2.08 8.71
C ASN A 114 -5.49 -1.88 7.62
N GLY A 115 -5.07 -1.43 6.43
CA GLY A 115 -5.94 -1.19 5.28
C GLY A 115 -6.88 0.00 5.36
N THR A 116 -6.60 0.95 6.26
CA THR A 116 -7.35 2.20 6.41
C THR A 116 -6.44 3.39 6.13
N TYR A 117 -6.93 4.37 5.36
CA TYR A 117 -6.28 5.67 5.18
C TYR A 117 -6.56 6.56 6.40
N LEU A 118 -5.51 7.12 7.01
CA LEU A 118 -5.57 7.89 8.25
C LEU A 118 -5.54 9.41 8.02
N GLY A 119 -5.12 9.87 6.84
CA GLY A 119 -4.95 11.29 6.53
C GLY A 119 -3.51 11.64 6.14
N THR A 120 -3.24 12.94 6.07
CA THR A 120 -1.93 13.49 5.74
C THR A 120 -1.11 13.81 6.99
N ALA A 121 0.21 13.88 6.85
CA ALA A 121 1.12 14.32 7.91
C ALA A 121 0.84 15.75 8.38
N SER A 122 0.53 16.64 7.44
CA SER A 122 0.24 18.04 7.66
C SER A 122 -1.02 18.44 6.87
N THR A 123 -1.68 19.51 7.29
CA THR A 123 -2.85 20.09 6.60
C THR A 123 -2.49 20.58 5.19
N GLU A 124 -1.31 21.15 5.03
CA GLU A 124 -0.80 21.69 3.76
C GLU A 124 0.39 20.86 3.27
N PRO A 125 0.61 20.76 1.94
CA PRO A 125 1.79 20.14 1.40
C PRO A 125 2.98 21.10 1.45
N TYR A 126 4.19 20.56 1.60
CA TYR A 126 5.41 21.36 1.62
C TYR A 126 6.40 20.89 0.56
N MET A 127 7.10 21.85 -0.03
CA MET A 127 8.26 21.56 -0.88
C MET A 127 9.43 21.07 -0.03
N TYR A 128 10.43 20.43 -0.64
CA TYR A 128 11.65 19.95 0.04
C TYR A 128 11.37 19.06 1.26
N THR A 129 10.23 18.35 1.25
CA THR A 129 9.88 17.37 2.27
C THR A 129 10.68 16.09 2.05
N GLN A 130 11.33 15.59 3.10
CA GLN A 130 12.15 14.38 3.05
C GLN A 130 11.79 13.43 4.19
N ILE A 131 11.64 12.14 3.89
CA ILE A 131 11.53 11.11 4.92
C ILE A 131 12.94 10.70 5.31
N THR A 132 13.32 10.99 6.56
CA THR A 132 14.69 10.83 7.07
C THR A 132 14.83 9.70 8.08
N GLY A 133 13.71 9.17 8.57
CA GLY A 133 13.70 7.99 9.45
C GLY A 133 12.42 7.19 9.30
N LYS A 134 12.53 5.88 9.45
CA LYS A 134 11.37 4.97 9.48
C LYS A 134 11.60 3.87 10.50
N THR A 135 10.55 3.58 11.26
CA THR A 135 10.43 2.37 12.07
C THR A 135 9.17 1.63 11.64
N ARG A 136 8.73 0.64 12.41
CA ARG A 136 7.50 -0.10 12.12
C ARG A 136 6.25 0.77 12.32
N ASP A 137 6.25 1.63 13.32
CA ASP A 137 5.11 2.42 13.78
C ASP A 137 5.35 3.93 13.75
N SER A 138 6.53 4.39 13.30
CA SER A 138 6.84 5.81 13.17
C SER A 138 7.59 6.17 11.87
N VAL A 139 7.40 7.41 11.44
CA VAL A 139 8.10 8.03 10.31
C VAL A 139 8.66 9.36 10.79
N THR A 140 9.92 9.64 10.52
CA THR A 140 10.53 10.95 10.76
C THR A 140 10.69 11.69 9.44
N VAL A 141 10.22 12.93 9.43
CA VAL A 141 10.16 13.79 8.25
C VAL A 141 10.94 15.05 8.54
N THR A 142 11.84 15.41 7.64
CA THR A 142 12.54 16.68 7.65
C THR A 142 11.93 17.59 6.60
N TYR A 143 11.57 18.80 7.02
CA TYR A 143 11.03 19.85 6.17
C TYR A 143 12.02 20.98 6.00
N HIS A 144 12.08 21.50 4.77
CA HIS A 144 12.75 22.74 4.41
C HIS A 144 11.80 23.61 3.58
N TRP A 145 12.08 24.91 3.49
CA TRP A 145 11.26 25.82 2.71
C TRP A 145 12.06 27.02 2.20
N ILE A 146 11.50 27.69 1.21
CA ILE A 146 12.04 28.91 0.62
C ILE A 146 11.62 30.09 1.49
N ALA A 147 12.58 30.86 2.00
CA ALA A 147 12.27 32.12 2.67
C ALA A 147 12.01 33.24 1.65
N ALA A 148 11.40 34.35 2.09
CA ALA A 148 11.06 35.45 1.21
C ALA A 148 12.29 35.99 0.44
N GLY A 149 12.20 36.04 -0.89
CA GLY A 149 13.28 36.53 -1.76
C GLY A 149 14.36 35.50 -2.10
N GLU A 150 14.23 34.24 -1.68
CA GLU A 150 15.22 33.19 -1.97
C GLU A 150 15.00 32.51 -3.33
N ALA A 151 16.10 31.96 -3.87
CA ALA A 151 16.06 31.14 -5.08
C ALA A 151 15.65 29.70 -4.75
N MET A 152 14.85 29.10 -5.63
CA MET A 152 14.33 27.73 -5.47
C MET A 152 15.41 26.63 -5.38
N CYS A 153 16.65 26.91 -5.79
CA CYS A 153 17.74 25.92 -5.71
C CYS A 153 18.31 25.74 -4.30
N CYS A 154 18.09 26.70 -3.39
CA CYS A 154 18.79 26.77 -2.10
C CYS A 154 17.84 27.24 -0.98
N PRO A 155 16.95 26.38 -0.46
CA PRO A 155 16.12 26.73 0.69
C PRO A 155 16.98 26.96 1.93
N ALA A 156 16.89 28.13 2.56
CA ALA A 156 17.51 28.36 3.87
C ALA A 156 16.55 28.11 5.04
N GLY A 157 15.24 28.00 4.77
CA GLY A 157 14.26 27.62 5.78
C GLY A 157 14.44 26.18 6.24
N GLY A 158 14.33 25.95 7.56
CA GLY A 158 14.53 24.65 8.20
C GLY A 158 15.99 24.36 8.59
N PRO A 159 16.32 23.10 8.92
CA PRO A 159 15.42 21.96 8.96
C PRO A 159 14.40 22.08 10.09
N SER A 160 13.15 21.71 9.82
CA SER A 160 12.20 21.33 10.87
C SER A 160 11.97 19.83 10.83
N VAL A 161 12.19 19.15 11.95
CA VAL A 161 12.05 17.69 12.04
C VAL A 161 10.77 17.35 12.80
N VAL A 162 9.96 16.47 12.22
CA VAL A 162 8.72 15.98 12.80
C VAL A 162 8.73 14.45 12.79
N THR A 163 8.53 13.84 13.95
CA THR A 163 8.31 12.39 14.08
C THR A 163 6.82 12.11 14.21
N LEU A 164 6.29 11.29 13.31
CA LEU A 164 4.89 10.91 13.24
C LEU A 164 4.77 9.46 13.69
N SER A 165 4.10 9.23 14.82
CA SER A 165 3.99 7.92 15.47
C SER A 165 2.57 7.42 15.51
N LEU A 166 2.36 6.14 15.24
CA LEU A 166 1.06 5.48 15.29
C LEU A 166 0.72 5.07 16.72
N HIS A 167 -0.40 5.59 17.23
CA HIS A 167 -0.99 5.21 18.50
C HIS A 167 -2.39 4.65 18.26
N GLY A 168 -2.49 3.32 18.21
CA GLY A 168 -3.72 2.62 17.82
C GLY A 168 -4.05 2.88 16.35
N THR A 169 -5.07 3.71 16.10
CA THR A 169 -5.51 4.11 14.75
C THR A 169 -5.29 5.61 14.48
N LYS A 170 -4.50 6.29 15.31
CA LYS A 170 -4.21 7.72 15.18
C LYS A 170 -2.72 7.94 15.00
N VAL A 171 -2.37 8.93 14.18
CA VAL A 171 -0.99 9.40 14.06
C VAL A 171 -0.83 10.63 14.94
N VAL A 172 0.20 10.64 15.78
CA VAL A 172 0.58 11.77 16.63
C VAL A 172 1.89 12.33 16.09
N ALA A 173 1.92 13.63 15.85
CA ALA A 173 3.12 14.34 15.43
C ALA A 173 3.83 14.91 16.66
N ASP A 174 5.15 14.72 16.71
CA ASP A 174 6.06 15.37 17.64
C ASP A 174 7.08 16.19 16.84
N GLY A 175 7.26 17.46 17.19
CA GLY A 175 7.99 18.45 16.40
C GLY A 175 7.10 19.59 15.90
N GLN A 176 7.63 20.43 15.03
CA GLN A 176 6.92 21.61 14.49
C GLN A 176 6.88 21.53 12.97
N PHE A 177 5.72 21.79 12.38
CA PHE A 177 5.62 21.92 10.93
C PHE A 177 6.17 23.28 10.47
N PRO A 178 6.54 23.43 9.19
CA PRO A 178 6.90 24.72 8.63
C PRO A 178 5.82 25.77 8.88
N PRO A 179 6.19 27.06 8.94
CA PRO A 179 5.21 28.14 9.00
C PRO A 179 4.34 28.16 7.75
N HIS A 180 3.09 28.58 7.92
CA HIS A 180 2.19 28.88 6.81
C HIS A 180 2.68 30.14 6.09
N ASN A 181 2.70 30.11 4.76
CA ASN A 181 3.06 31.26 3.92
C ASN A 181 1.85 31.73 3.11
#